data_AF-A0A2E5XLP0-F1
#
_entry.id   AF-A0A2E5XLP0-F1
#
_cell.length_a   1.000
_cell.length_b   1.000
_cell.length_c   1.000
_cell.angle_alpha   90.00
_cell.angle_beta   90.00
_cell.angle_gamma   90.00
#
_symmetry.space_group_name_H-M   'P 1'
#
loop_
_entity.id
_entity.type
_entity.pdbx_description
1 polymer ?
#
loop_
_entity_poly.entity_id
_entity_poly.type
_entity_poly.pdbx_seq_one_letter_code
_entity_poly.pdbx_strand_id
1 'polypeptide(L)'
;MNSGAKVILGVGVAMLAIGILLSALGARGVGSVEGFSVEDDQVWSGSSGVYVHQDSSEWGLLIFVSDEVRCDEFDLNVSVVASDADGKAWYEHDWCVDGGKLPSGHVDDPPGWLHMGTVRGLEEGASYEFTSREQVVGVEESVVAEIIEDAIGGALGLMGGGTCACCGALFLLLGIVLALTMNEEAPTTYQVDAEGRVVQIQGGQMAPDPVSIASGAEVNVDDPATATEEWYKQTEK
;
A
#
# COMPACT_ATOMS: atom_id res chain seq x y z
N MET A 1 27.47 15.20 -17.57
CA MET A 1 26.34 15.18 -16.62
C MET A 1 26.83 14.76 -15.23
N ASN A 2 26.71 15.64 -14.22
CA ASN A 2 27.20 15.39 -12.87
C ASN A 2 26.46 14.24 -12.17
N SER A 3 27.06 13.67 -11.13
CA SER A 3 26.46 12.54 -10.40
C SER A 3 25.12 12.89 -9.74
N GLY A 4 24.90 14.16 -9.36
CA GLY A 4 23.66 14.63 -8.74
C GLY A 4 22.45 14.63 -9.68
N ALA A 5 22.58 15.16 -10.90
CA ALA A 5 21.48 15.20 -11.87
C ALA A 5 21.07 13.79 -12.32
N LYS A 6 22.03 12.86 -12.46
CA LYS A 6 21.76 11.44 -12.75
C LYS A 6 20.91 10.77 -11.67
N VAL A 7 21.22 11.03 -10.40
CA VAL A 7 20.50 10.45 -9.26
C VAL A 7 19.07 10.99 -9.19
N ILE A 8 18.90 12.32 -9.31
CA ILE A 8 17.57 12.96 -9.25
C ILE A 8 16.68 12.47 -10.40
N LEU A 9 17.24 12.39 -11.61
CA LEU A 9 16.52 11.91 -12.78
C LEU A 9 16.14 10.42 -12.65
N GLY A 10 17.05 9.59 -12.13
CA GLY A 10 16.77 8.18 -11.86
C GLY A 10 15.67 7.96 -10.81
N VAL A 11 15.69 8.72 -9.72
CA VAL A 11 14.64 8.67 -8.68
C VAL A 11 13.29 9.13 -9.23
N GLY A 12 13.27 10.19 -10.04
CA GLY A 12 12.06 10.67 -10.69
C GLY A 12 11.42 9.63 -11.62
N VAL A 13 12.22 8.95 -12.45
CA VAL A 13 11.73 7.85 -13.32
C VAL A 13 11.16 6.71 -12.49
N ALA A 14 11.85 6.28 -11.44
CA ALA A 14 11.41 5.17 -10.59
C ALA A 14 10.08 5.50 -9.88
N MET A 15 9.99 6.69 -9.26
CA MET A 15 8.77 7.16 -8.59
C MET A 15 7.58 7.28 -9.56
N LEU A 16 7.82 7.79 -10.77
CA LEU A 16 6.78 7.92 -11.79
C LEU A 16 6.28 6.55 -12.27
N ALA A 17 7.19 5.60 -12.51
CA ALA A 17 6.83 4.25 -12.92
C ALA A 17 6.01 3.52 -11.84
N ILE A 18 6.43 3.62 -10.58
CA ILE A 18 5.70 3.05 -9.43
C ILE A 18 4.33 3.72 -9.30
N GLY A 19 4.27 5.06 -9.39
CA GLY A 19 3.03 5.81 -9.30
C GLY A 19 2.01 5.43 -10.38
N ILE A 20 2.45 5.28 -11.64
CA ILE A 20 1.59 4.84 -12.75
C ILE A 20 1.12 3.40 -12.53
N LEU A 21 2.01 2.51 -12.08
CA LEU A 21 1.64 1.11 -11.81
C LEU A 21 0.58 1.03 -10.71
N LEU A 22 0.81 1.70 -9.57
CA LEU A 22 -0.13 1.73 -8.46
C LEU A 22 -1.46 2.38 -8.85
N SER A 23 -1.42 3.47 -9.64
CA SER A 23 -2.63 4.11 -10.15
C SER A 23 -3.40 3.21 -11.11
N ALA A 24 -2.71 2.46 -11.98
CA ALA A 24 -3.34 1.54 -12.92
C ALA A 24 -3.95 0.31 -12.21
N LEU A 25 -3.32 -0.17 -11.14
CA LEU A 25 -3.86 -1.22 -10.28
C LEU A 25 -5.06 -0.69 -9.47
N GLY A 26 -4.94 0.51 -8.88
CA GLY A 26 -6.04 1.16 -8.14
C GLY A 26 -7.23 1.52 -9.03
N ALA A 27 -6.99 2.00 -10.25
CA ALA A 27 -8.05 2.33 -11.21
C ALA A 27 -8.91 1.11 -11.61
N ARG A 28 -8.37 -0.11 -11.49
CA ARG A 28 -9.17 -1.33 -11.70
C ARG A 28 -10.11 -1.62 -10.53
N GLY A 29 -9.74 -1.25 -9.31
CA GLY A 29 -10.62 -1.37 -8.13
C GLY A 29 -11.70 -0.28 -8.05
N VAL A 30 -11.47 0.89 -8.66
CA VAL A 30 -12.44 2.01 -8.64
C VAL A 30 -13.54 1.88 -9.72
N GLY A 31 -13.52 0.83 -10.53
CA GLY A 31 -14.63 0.51 -11.45
C GLY A 31 -15.90 0.01 -10.75
N SER A 32 -15.82 -0.33 -9.46
CA SER A 32 -16.87 -1.03 -8.70
C SER A 32 -17.44 -0.21 -7.53
N VAL A 33 -17.45 1.13 -7.62
CA VAL A 33 -17.97 1.99 -6.53
C VAL A 33 -19.51 1.94 -6.40
N GLU A 34 -20.19 1.14 -7.23
CA GLU A 34 -21.52 0.59 -6.93
C GLU A 34 -21.29 -0.64 -6.03
N GLY A 35 -20.80 -0.39 -4.81
CA GLY A 35 -20.06 -1.39 -4.03
C GLY A 35 -20.93 -2.53 -3.54
N PHE A 36 -22.01 -2.26 -2.83
CA PHE A 36 -22.84 -3.27 -2.17
C PHE A 36 -24.32 -2.85 -2.25
N SER A 37 -25.19 -3.77 -2.66
CA SER A 37 -26.64 -3.57 -2.77
C SER A 37 -27.34 -4.81 -2.25
N VAL A 38 -28.20 -4.66 -1.24
CA VAL A 38 -28.90 -5.79 -0.64
C VAL A 38 -29.75 -6.52 -1.69
N GLU A 39 -30.38 -5.77 -2.58
CA GLU A 39 -31.24 -6.31 -3.64
C GLU A 39 -30.48 -6.99 -4.77
N ASP A 40 -29.27 -6.53 -5.09
CA ASP A 40 -28.48 -7.11 -6.18
C ASP A 40 -27.60 -8.27 -5.72
N ASP A 41 -27.12 -8.23 -4.46
CA ASP A 41 -26.20 -9.20 -3.87
C ASP A 41 -26.90 -10.28 -3.02
N GLN A 42 -28.24 -10.30 -2.98
CA GLN A 42 -28.97 -11.32 -2.23
C GLN A 42 -28.83 -12.73 -2.80
N VAL A 43 -28.59 -13.70 -1.92
CA VAL A 43 -28.61 -15.14 -2.24
C VAL A 43 -29.89 -15.82 -1.78
N TRP A 44 -30.65 -15.17 -0.90
CA TRP A 44 -31.93 -15.67 -0.42
C TRP A 44 -32.87 -14.53 -0.02
N SER A 45 -34.16 -14.70 -0.25
CA SER A 45 -35.18 -13.81 0.30
C SER A 45 -36.46 -14.57 0.62
N GLY A 46 -37.04 -14.28 1.77
CA GLY A 46 -38.29 -14.89 2.23
C GLY A 46 -38.57 -14.58 3.69
N SER A 47 -39.81 -14.83 4.11
CA SER A 47 -40.14 -14.95 5.54
C SER A 47 -40.06 -16.40 6.03
N SER A 48 -40.12 -17.38 5.11
CA SER A 48 -39.88 -18.79 5.40
C SER A 48 -39.43 -19.53 4.14
N GLY A 49 -38.58 -20.53 4.31
CA GLY A 49 -38.16 -21.43 3.24
C GLY A 49 -36.76 -22.02 3.46
N VAL A 50 -36.40 -22.90 2.53
CA VAL A 50 -35.08 -23.55 2.53
C VAL A 50 -34.07 -22.69 1.76
N TYR A 51 -32.94 -22.40 2.39
CA TYR A 51 -31.73 -21.88 1.78
C TYR A 51 -30.70 -23.01 1.66
N VAL A 52 -30.02 -23.10 0.51
CA VAL A 52 -28.90 -24.01 0.30
C VAL A 52 -27.64 -23.17 0.24
N HIS A 53 -26.75 -23.36 1.21
CA HIS A 53 -25.51 -22.59 1.27
C HIS A 53 -24.52 -23.13 0.21
N GLN A 54 -23.93 -22.23 -0.57
CA GLN A 54 -23.00 -22.59 -1.65
C GLN A 54 -21.63 -21.96 -1.48
N ASP A 55 -21.47 -21.04 -0.53
CA ASP A 55 -20.16 -20.49 -0.23
C ASP A 55 -19.32 -21.53 0.52
N SER A 56 -18.06 -21.60 0.12
CA SER A 56 -17.03 -22.46 0.73
C SER A 56 -16.25 -21.73 1.83
N SER A 57 -16.49 -20.43 1.98
CA SER A 57 -15.84 -19.60 2.99
C SER A 57 -16.37 -19.90 4.40
N GLU A 58 -15.59 -19.56 5.42
CA GLU A 58 -16.03 -19.66 6.82
C GLU A 58 -16.92 -18.49 7.25
N TRP A 59 -17.26 -17.59 6.32
CA TRP A 59 -18.10 -16.43 6.58
C TRP A 59 -19.57 -16.82 6.73
N GLY A 60 -20.35 -15.94 7.33
CA GLY A 60 -21.76 -16.18 7.59
C GLY A 60 -22.68 -15.65 6.49
N LEU A 61 -23.97 -15.82 6.72
CA LEU A 61 -25.02 -15.17 5.94
C LEU A 61 -25.56 -13.97 6.73
N LEU A 62 -25.31 -12.77 6.23
CA LEU A 62 -25.82 -11.52 6.78
C LEU A 62 -27.33 -11.44 6.55
N ILE A 63 -28.06 -11.03 7.58
CA ILE A 63 -29.52 -10.99 7.59
C ILE A 63 -29.98 -9.54 7.58
N PHE A 64 -30.57 -9.13 6.47
CA PHE A 64 -31.12 -7.79 6.28
C PHE A 64 -32.65 -7.81 6.28
N VAL A 65 -33.24 -6.73 6.81
CA VAL A 65 -34.68 -6.46 6.77
C VAL A 65 -34.93 -4.99 6.47
N SER A 66 -36.18 -4.63 6.16
CA SER A 66 -36.57 -3.23 6.01
C SER A 66 -36.33 -2.42 7.29
N ASP A 67 -35.95 -1.15 7.14
CA ASP A 67 -35.75 -0.17 8.22
C ASP A 67 -37.03 0.20 9.03
N GLU A 68 -38.18 -0.33 8.64
CA GLU A 68 -39.43 -0.27 9.39
C GLU A 68 -39.49 -1.31 10.53
N VAL A 69 -38.71 -2.40 10.43
CA VAL A 69 -38.66 -3.47 11.42
C VAL A 69 -37.85 -3.03 12.64
N ARG A 70 -38.35 -3.33 13.84
CA ARG A 70 -37.63 -3.04 15.09
C ARG A 70 -36.67 -4.18 15.43
N CYS A 71 -35.42 -3.83 15.74
CA CYS A 71 -34.41 -4.77 16.21
C CYS A 71 -34.89 -5.59 17.42
N ASP A 72 -35.50 -4.96 18.42
CA ASP A 72 -35.94 -5.64 19.66
C ASP A 72 -37.15 -6.56 19.51
N GLU A 73 -37.82 -6.54 18.36
CA GLU A 73 -38.96 -7.40 18.03
C GLU A 73 -38.61 -8.45 16.96
N PHE A 74 -37.50 -8.27 16.27
CA PHE A 74 -37.04 -9.17 15.22
C PHE A 74 -36.56 -10.50 15.80
N ASP A 75 -36.84 -11.57 15.07
CA ASP A 75 -36.34 -12.90 15.38
C ASP A 75 -36.24 -13.72 14.08
N LEU A 76 -35.20 -14.54 14.00
CA LEU A 76 -34.99 -15.48 12.91
C LEU A 76 -34.69 -16.85 13.51
N ASN A 77 -35.52 -17.82 13.17
CA ASN A 77 -35.26 -19.21 13.51
C ASN A 77 -34.53 -19.89 12.35
N VAL A 78 -33.49 -20.65 12.70
CA VAL A 78 -32.65 -21.40 11.76
C VAL A 78 -32.65 -22.86 12.19
N SER A 79 -32.94 -23.76 11.25
CA SER A 79 -32.86 -25.20 11.50
C SER A 79 -32.20 -25.93 10.35
N VAL A 80 -31.42 -26.96 10.68
CA VAL A 80 -30.72 -27.77 9.69
C VAL A 80 -31.71 -28.74 9.05
N VAL A 81 -31.80 -28.73 7.73
CA VAL A 81 -32.65 -29.64 6.94
C VAL A 81 -31.83 -30.85 6.48
N ALA A 82 -30.67 -30.60 5.88
CA ALA A 82 -29.71 -31.64 5.50
C ALA A 82 -28.29 -31.08 5.51
N SER A 83 -27.37 -31.81 6.16
CA SER A 83 -25.93 -31.55 6.26
C SER A 83 -25.18 -32.88 6.22
N ASP A 84 -23.97 -32.88 5.67
CA ASP A 84 -23.09 -34.06 5.67
C ASP A 84 -22.27 -34.19 6.97
N ALA A 85 -22.26 -33.16 7.82
CA ALA A 85 -21.64 -33.16 9.14
C ALA A 85 -22.67 -32.92 10.27
N ASP A 86 -22.21 -32.92 11.53
CA ASP A 86 -23.00 -32.56 12.72
C ASP A 86 -23.28 -31.04 12.76
N GLY A 87 -23.80 -30.51 11.65
CA GLY A 87 -23.99 -29.09 11.39
C GLY A 87 -24.73 -28.40 12.54
N LYS A 88 -24.13 -27.35 13.07
CA LYS A 88 -24.74 -26.45 14.05
C LYS A 88 -24.82 -25.09 13.40
N ALA A 89 -25.90 -24.81 12.70
CA ALA A 89 -26.20 -23.45 12.28
C ALA A 89 -26.96 -22.73 13.40
N TRP A 90 -26.62 -21.47 13.65
CA TRP A 90 -27.34 -20.62 14.59
C TRP A 90 -27.43 -19.20 14.06
N TYR A 91 -28.48 -18.51 14.48
CA TYR A 91 -28.63 -17.08 14.25
C TYR A 91 -28.01 -16.30 15.42
N GLU A 92 -27.09 -15.41 15.10
CA GLU A 92 -26.48 -14.47 16.02
C GLU A 92 -27.09 -13.09 15.80
N HIS A 93 -27.99 -12.70 16.70
CA HIS A 93 -28.69 -11.41 16.61
C HIS A 93 -27.79 -10.27 17.10
N ASP A 94 -27.73 -9.19 16.32
CA ASP A 94 -27.01 -7.98 16.70
C ASP A 94 -27.62 -7.29 17.93
N TRP A 95 -26.75 -6.63 18.70
CA TRP A 95 -27.17 -5.87 19.86
C TRP A 95 -28.01 -4.66 19.46
N CYS A 96 -29.24 -4.54 19.98
CA CYS A 96 -30.05 -3.36 19.74
C CYS A 96 -29.56 -2.16 20.58
N VAL A 97 -29.50 -0.98 19.98
CA VAL A 97 -29.13 0.27 20.68
C VAL A 97 -30.27 0.78 21.56
N ASP A 98 -29.97 1.80 22.39
CA ASP A 98 -30.96 2.43 23.26
C ASP A 98 -32.22 2.87 22.48
N GLY A 99 -33.38 2.36 22.91
CA GLY A 99 -34.67 2.55 22.23
C GLY A 99 -35.12 1.35 21.40
N GLY A 100 -34.27 0.33 21.23
CA GLY A 100 -34.60 -1.00 20.73
C GLY A 100 -34.93 -1.06 19.23
N LYS A 101 -35.10 0.08 18.56
CA LYS A 101 -35.47 0.11 17.14
C LYS A 101 -34.31 -0.34 16.23
N LEU A 102 -33.09 0.10 16.52
CA LEU A 102 -31.96 -0.03 15.58
C LEU A 102 -30.93 -1.04 16.11
N PRO A 103 -30.33 -1.85 15.22
CA PRO A 103 -29.18 -2.68 15.57
C PRO A 103 -27.91 -1.83 15.75
N SER A 104 -26.95 -2.35 16.50
CA SER A 104 -25.63 -1.76 16.64
C SER A 104 -24.88 -1.89 15.31
N GLY A 105 -24.35 -0.79 14.78
CA GLY A 105 -23.68 -0.77 13.47
C GLY A 105 -24.55 -0.28 12.32
N HIS A 106 -25.86 0.00 12.55
CA HIS A 106 -26.81 0.44 11.52
C HIS A 106 -26.41 1.70 10.71
N VAL A 107 -25.41 2.45 11.17
CA VAL A 107 -24.93 3.65 10.46
C VAL A 107 -24.21 3.31 9.15
N ASP A 108 -23.71 2.08 9.04
CA ASP A 108 -23.00 1.58 7.87
C ASP A 108 -23.93 0.77 6.94
N ASP A 109 -25.20 0.60 7.32
CA ASP A 109 -26.18 -0.17 6.54
C ASP A 109 -26.66 0.60 5.30
N PRO A 110 -26.96 -0.11 4.19
CA PRO A 110 -27.55 0.49 3.00
C PRO A 110 -28.89 1.18 3.29
N PRO A 111 -29.20 2.31 2.61
CA PRO A 111 -30.48 3.01 2.80
C PRO A 111 -31.69 2.10 2.60
N GLY A 112 -32.63 2.12 3.56
CA GLY A 112 -33.85 1.30 3.54
C GLY A 112 -33.71 -0.10 4.15
N TRP A 113 -32.49 -0.50 4.51
CA TRP A 113 -32.17 -1.79 5.10
C TRP A 113 -31.54 -1.65 6.48
N LEU A 114 -31.73 -2.67 7.31
CA LEU A 114 -31.06 -2.85 8.58
C LEU A 114 -30.46 -4.25 8.65
N HIS A 115 -29.18 -4.35 8.98
CA HIS A 115 -28.51 -5.59 9.31
C HIS A 115 -28.90 -6.02 10.71
N MET A 116 -29.69 -7.10 10.83
CA MET A 116 -30.19 -7.56 12.13
C MET A 116 -29.27 -8.56 12.80
N GLY A 117 -28.36 -9.20 12.06
CA GLY A 117 -27.44 -10.18 12.59
C GLY A 117 -26.98 -11.16 11.53
N THR A 118 -26.27 -12.20 11.95
CA THR A 118 -25.62 -13.13 11.03
C THR A 118 -25.97 -14.58 11.36
N VAL A 119 -26.26 -15.38 10.34
CA VAL A 119 -26.32 -16.84 10.49
C VAL A 119 -24.92 -17.41 10.36
N ARG A 120 -24.49 -18.16 11.37
CA ARG A 120 -23.15 -18.74 11.50
C ARG A 120 -23.23 -20.27 11.49
N GLY A 121 -22.10 -20.92 11.23
CA GLY A 121 -22.01 -22.38 11.18
C GLY A 121 -22.66 -23.00 9.94
N LEU A 122 -22.65 -22.27 8.83
CA LEU A 122 -23.12 -22.74 7.53
C LEU A 122 -22.01 -23.60 6.90
N GLU A 123 -22.43 -24.70 6.27
CA GLU A 123 -21.58 -25.66 5.58
C GLU A 123 -21.90 -25.63 4.09
N GLU A 124 -20.87 -25.66 3.24
CA GLU A 124 -21.04 -25.69 1.78
C GLU A 124 -21.89 -26.91 1.37
N GLY A 125 -22.92 -26.66 0.56
CA GLY A 125 -23.84 -27.67 0.07
C GLY A 125 -24.93 -28.10 1.06
N ALA A 126 -24.87 -27.64 2.32
CA ALA A 126 -25.90 -27.92 3.31
C ALA A 126 -27.15 -27.04 3.11
N SER A 127 -28.28 -27.52 3.65
CA SER A 127 -29.58 -26.87 3.52
C SER A 127 -30.16 -26.52 4.89
N TYR A 128 -30.67 -25.30 4.99
CA TYR A 128 -31.15 -24.68 6.21
C TYR A 128 -32.55 -24.11 5.97
N GLU A 129 -33.48 -24.39 6.89
CA GLU A 129 -34.80 -23.78 6.88
C GLU A 129 -34.76 -22.52 7.74
N PHE A 130 -35.16 -21.42 7.14
CA PHE A 130 -35.31 -20.13 7.79
C PHE A 130 -36.78 -19.85 8.05
N THR A 131 -37.09 -19.25 9.19
CA THR A 131 -38.44 -18.79 9.51
C THR A 131 -38.38 -17.51 10.32
N SER A 132 -39.03 -16.46 9.83
CA SER A 132 -39.22 -15.18 10.48
C SER A 132 -40.67 -14.70 10.29
N ARG A 133 -41.07 -13.73 11.11
CA ARG A 133 -42.33 -13.01 10.92
C ARG A 133 -42.23 -11.98 9.81
N GLU A 134 -41.03 -11.44 9.62
CA GLU A 134 -40.75 -10.38 8.67
C GLU A 134 -40.16 -10.93 7.38
N GLN A 135 -40.19 -10.11 6.34
CA GLN A 135 -39.48 -10.39 5.10
C GLN A 135 -37.98 -10.19 5.35
N VAL A 136 -37.20 -11.25 5.11
CA VAL A 136 -35.74 -11.25 5.30
C VAL A 136 -35.04 -11.38 3.96
N VAL A 137 -33.87 -10.76 3.86
CA VAL A 137 -32.92 -10.92 2.77
C VAL A 137 -31.59 -11.42 3.34
N GLY A 138 -31.05 -12.49 2.74
CA GLY A 138 -29.76 -13.06 3.08
C GLY A 138 -28.71 -12.69 2.05
N VAL A 139 -27.58 -12.15 2.51
CA VAL A 139 -26.40 -11.81 1.70
C VAL A 139 -25.18 -12.53 2.28
N GLU A 140 -24.32 -13.08 1.41
CA GLU A 140 -23.07 -13.71 1.86
C GLU A 140 -22.08 -12.65 2.36
N GLU A 141 -21.59 -12.83 3.59
CA GLU A 141 -20.65 -11.87 4.22
C GLU A 141 -19.31 -11.79 3.48
N SER A 142 -18.91 -12.87 2.79
CA SER A 142 -17.73 -12.92 1.93
C SER A 142 -17.79 -11.90 0.79
N VAL A 143 -18.96 -11.73 0.18
CA VAL A 143 -19.20 -10.76 -0.90
C VAL A 143 -19.03 -9.33 -0.36
N VAL A 144 -19.63 -9.02 0.79
CA VAL A 144 -19.52 -7.70 1.42
C VAL A 144 -18.08 -7.38 1.82
N ALA A 145 -17.33 -8.37 2.34
CA ALA A 145 -15.93 -8.21 2.68
C ALA A 145 -15.06 -7.93 1.44
N GLU A 146 -15.26 -8.68 0.35
CA GLU A 146 -14.53 -8.50 -0.91
C GLU A 146 -14.74 -7.09 -1.48
N ILE A 147 -15.98 -6.60 -1.47
CA ILE A 147 -16.34 -5.25 -1.92
C ILE A 147 -15.59 -4.18 -1.11
N ILE A 148 -15.55 -4.31 0.22
CA ILE A 148 -14.88 -3.35 1.10
C ILE A 148 -13.37 -3.37 0.85
N GLU A 149 -12.77 -4.55 0.70
CA GLU A 149 -11.34 -4.71 0.41
C GLU A 149 -10.98 -4.10 -0.95
N ASP A 150 -11.80 -4.32 -1.97
CA ASP A 150 -11.60 -3.77 -3.31
C ASP A 150 -11.77 -2.24 -3.32
N ALA A 151 -12.73 -1.71 -2.58
CA ALA A 151 -12.92 -0.27 -2.44
C ALA A 151 -11.72 0.41 -1.74
N ILE A 152 -11.24 -0.16 -0.64
CA ILE A 152 -10.06 0.35 0.09
C ILE A 152 -8.79 0.20 -0.76
N GLY A 153 -8.59 -0.97 -1.39
CA GLY A 153 -7.47 -1.24 -2.27
C GLY A 153 -7.43 -0.32 -3.49
N GLY A 154 -8.59 -0.06 -4.08
CA GLY A 154 -8.78 0.90 -5.17
C GLY A 154 -8.45 2.34 -4.75
N ALA A 155 -8.97 2.78 -3.60
CA ALA A 155 -8.73 4.13 -3.06
C ALA A 155 -7.26 4.35 -2.70
N LEU A 156 -6.63 3.39 -2.02
CA LEU A 156 -5.19 3.45 -1.70
C LEU A 156 -4.33 3.41 -2.96
N GLY A 157 -4.71 2.60 -3.96
CA GLY A 157 -4.02 2.54 -5.25
C GLY A 157 -4.09 3.88 -6.00
N LEU A 158 -5.25 4.53 -6.05
CA LEU A 158 -5.40 5.85 -6.70
C LEU A 158 -4.72 6.98 -5.92
N MET A 159 -4.91 7.08 -4.60
CA MET A 159 -4.30 8.16 -3.81
C MET A 159 -2.79 8.00 -3.69
N GLY A 160 -2.32 6.78 -3.39
CA GLY A 160 -0.90 6.46 -3.29
C GLY A 160 -0.20 6.54 -4.64
N GLY A 161 -0.81 5.99 -5.69
CA GLY A 161 -0.29 6.04 -7.05
C GLY A 161 -0.24 7.46 -7.61
N GLY A 162 -1.31 8.23 -7.46
CA GLY A 162 -1.41 9.61 -7.98
C GLY A 162 -0.40 10.55 -7.34
N THR A 163 -0.18 10.45 -6.03
CA THR A 163 0.80 11.29 -5.31
C THR A 163 2.23 10.96 -5.73
N CYS A 164 2.59 9.68 -5.80
CA CYS A 164 3.92 9.25 -6.25
C CYS A 164 4.19 9.64 -7.72
N ALA A 165 3.20 9.50 -8.60
CA ALA A 165 3.32 9.90 -10.01
C ALA A 165 3.53 11.41 -10.16
N CYS A 166 2.79 12.23 -9.40
CA CYS A 166 2.90 13.69 -9.43
C CYS A 166 4.26 14.17 -8.91
N CYS A 167 4.73 13.65 -7.78
CA CYS A 167 6.05 13.99 -7.25
C CYS A 167 7.18 13.49 -8.17
N GLY A 168 7.04 12.31 -8.76
CA GLY A 168 7.99 11.78 -9.75
C GLY A 168 8.15 12.69 -10.97
N ALA A 169 7.05 13.25 -11.48
CA ALA A 169 7.08 14.22 -12.58
C ALA A 169 7.85 15.51 -12.22
N LEU A 170 7.67 16.03 -11.00
CA LEU A 170 8.41 17.21 -10.53
C LEU A 170 9.92 16.93 -10.40
N PHE A 171 10.32 15.79 -9.85
CA PHE A 171 11.73 15.39 -9.78
C PHE A 171 12.35 15.17 -11.16
N LEU A 172 11.59 14.63 -12.11
CA LEU A 172 12.01 14.54 -13.51
C LEU A 172 12.23 15.92 -14.14
N LEU A 173 11.30 16.85 -13.95
CA LEU A 173 11.44 18.22 -14.47
C LEU A 173 12.66 18.93 -13.86
N LEU A 174 12.87 18.82 -12.55
CA LEU A 174 14.04 19.37 -11.88
C LEU A 174 15.35 18.72 -12.38
N GLY A 175 15.36 17.39 -12.54
CA GLY A 175 16.50 16.65 -13.07
C GLY A 175 16.84 17.04 -14.52
N ILE A 176 15.82 17.25 -15.36
CA ILE A 176 15.98 17.72 -16.75
C ILE A 176 16.51 19.15 -16.79
N VAL A 177 15.95 20.06 -15.98
CA VAL A 177 16.42 21.45 -15.90
C VAL A 177 17.89 21.47 -15.47
N LEU A 178 18.25 20.76 -14.39
CA LEU A 178 19.63 20.62 -13.94
C LEU A 178 20.55 20.01 -15.01
N ALA A 179 20.07 19.00 -15.75
CA ALA A 179 20.83 18.38 -16.82
C ALA A 179 21.09 19.34 -18.00
N LEU A 180 20.17 20.26 -18.29
CA LEU A 180 20.29 21.24 -19.38
C LEU A 180 21.03 22.53 -18.96
N THR A 181 20.96 22.93 -17.70
CA THR A 181 21.57 24.19 -17.22
C THR A 181 22.97 24.03 -16.67
N MET A 182 23.41 22.80 -16.36
CA MET A 182 24.76 22.55 -15.86
C MET A 182 25.74 22.28 -17.01
N ASN A 183 26.61 23.24 -17.30
CA ASN A 183 27.78 23.02 -18.14
C ASN A 183 28.74 22.03 -17.47
N GLU A 184 29.38 21.16 -18.27
CA GLU A 184 30.44 20.29 -17.76
C GLU A 184 31.62 21.14 -17.29
N GLU A 185 31.83 21.23 -15.98
CA GLU A 185 33.08 21.75 -15.45
C GLU A 185 34.18 20.76 -15.83
N ALA A 186 35.12 21.21 -16.67
CA ALA A 186 36.24 20.41 -17.10
C ALA A 186 36.98 19.85 -15.87
N PRO A 187 37.42 18.58 -15.90
CA PRO A 187 38.09 17.97 -14.75
C PRO A 187 39.28 18.85 -14.33
N THR A 188 39.26 19.32 -13.08
CA THR A 188 40.40 20.04 -12.50
C THR A 188 41.56 19.06 -12.42
N THR A 189 42.48 19.17 -13.35
CA THR A 189 43.74 18.44 -13.33
C THR A 189 44.71 19.19 -12.42
N TYR A 190 45.28 18.47 -11.48
CA TYR A 190 46.31 18.98 -10.58
C TYR A 190 47.64 18.48 -11.11
N GLN A 191 48.57 19.41 -11.32
CA GLN A 191 49.97 19.06 -11.55
C GLN A 191 50.82 19.58 -10.40
N VAL A 192 51.86 18.81 -10.08
CA VAL A 192 52.86 19.18 -9.07
C VAL A 192 54.03 19.80 -9.81
N ASP A 193 54.37 21.05 -9.50
CA ASP A 193 55.53 21.73 -10.08
C ASP A 193 56.85 21.19 -9.51
N ALA A 194 57.98 21.63 -10.09
CA ALA A 194 59.32 21.18 -9.70
C ALA A 194 59.68 21.50 -8.23
N GLU A 195 58.96 22.44 -7.62
CA GLU A 195 59.09 22.85 -6.23
C GLU A 195 58.11 22.14 -5.28
N GLY A 196 57.36 21.14 -5.77
CA GLY A 196 56.45 20.32 -4.97
C GLY A 196 55.12 20.99 -4.64
N ARG A 197 54.75 22.06 -5.33
CA ARG A 197 53.49 22.80 -5.10
C ARG A 197 52.41 22.28 -6.05
N VAL A 198 51.20 22.15 -5.51
CA VAL A 198 50.03 21.72 -6.29
C VAL A 198 49.48 22.93 -7.05
N VAL A 199 49.64 22.92 -8.37
CA VAL A 199 49.07 23.94 -9.25
C VAL A 199 47.80 23.38 -9.88
N GLN A 200 46.68 24.07 -9.67
CA GLN A 200 45.39 23.71 -10.26
C GLN A 200 45.35 24.27 -11.69
N ILE A 201 45.34 23.40 -12.70
CA ILE A 201 45.25 23.84 -14.10
C ILE A 201 43.76 23.93 -14.44
N GLN A 202 43.23 25.15 -14.50
CA GLN A 202 41.89 25.40 -15.02
C GLN A 202 41.97 25.31 -16.55
N GLY A 203 41.16 24.42 -17.13
CA GLY A 203 41.25 24.02 -18.54
C GLY A 203 41.29 25.22 -19.50
N GLY A 204 42.45 25.44 -20.12
CA GLY A 204 42.65 26.53 -21.09
C GLY A 204 44.09 27.00 -21.30
N GLN A 205 45.04 26.67 -20.42
CA GLN A 205 46.46 27.04 -20.61
C GLN A 205 47.26 25.87 -21.17
N MET A 206 47.98 26.11 -22.28
CA MET A 206 48.89 25.16 -22.92
C MET A 206 49.86 24.58 -21.88
N ALA A 207 49.93 23.24 -21.85
CA ALA A 207 50.85 22.50 -21.01
C ALA A 207 52.31 22.91 -21.32
N PRO A 208 53.15 23.21 -20.31
CA PRO A 208 54.59 23.24 -20.51
C PRO A 208 55.12 21.81 -20.72
N ASP A 209 56.17 21.68 -21.52
CA ASP A 209 56.77 20.38 -21.90
C ASP A 209 57.24 19.56 -20.69
N PRO A 210 57.07 18.23 -20.70
CA PRO A 210 57.48 17.38 -19.59
C PRO A 210 59.01 17.29 -19.50
N VAL A 211 59.57 17.71 -18.36
CA VAL A 211 60.97 17.44 -18.02
C VAL A 211 61.09 16.01 -17.50
N SER A 212 61.77 15.16 -18.25
CA SER A 212 62.10 13.79 -17.86
C SER A 212 63.10 13.78 -16.70
N ILE A 213 62.71 13.27 -15.52
CA ILE A 213 63.61 12.97 -14.42
C ILE A 213 64.06 11.51 -14.55
N ALA A 214 65.36 11.32 -14.78
CA ALA A 214 65.98 10.01 -14.92
C ALA A 214 66.06 9.26 -13.58
N SER A 215 65.94 7.94 -13.66
CA SER A 215 66.05 6.97 -12.56
C SER A 215 67.42 7.00 -11.88
N GLY A 216 67.44 6.99 -10.54
CA GLY A 216 68.57 6.47 -9.75
C GLY A 216 68.92 7.25 -8.48
N ALA A 217 68.49 6.77 -7.32
CA ALA A 217 69.32 6.60 -6.10
C ALA A 217 68.47 5.98 -4.97
N GLU A 218 68.81 4.76 -4.58
CA GLU A 218 68.23 3.99 -3.47
C GLU A 218 68.52 4.67 -2.12
N VAL A 219 67.52 4.78 -1.23
CA VAL A 219 67.76 4.75 0.22
C VAL A 219 66.70 3.85 0.84
N ASN A 220 67.22 2.84 1.55
CA ASN A 220 66.52 1.74 2.17
C ASN A 220 65.77 2.22 3.43
N VAL A 221 64.69 1.50 3.74
CA VAL A 221 63.71 1.75 4.81
C VAL A 221 64.34 1.57 6.19
N ASP A 222 64.11 2.51 7.11
CA ASP A 222 64.02 2.23 8.55
C ASP A 222 62.91 3.10 9.20
N ASP A 223 61.83 2.38 9.52
CA ASP A 223 60.82 2.58 10.57
C ASP A 223 60.12 3.96 10.78
N PRO A 224 58.86 4.13 10.33
CA PRO A 224 58.07 5.35 10.54
C PRO A 224 57.55 5.54 11.98
N ALA A 225 57.80 4.61 12.91
CA ALA A 225 57.25 4.65 14.27
C ALA A 225 57.92 5.69 15.20
N THR A 226 59.15 6.10 14.92
CA THR A 226 59.91 7.01 15.83
C THR A 226 59.63 8.50 15.59
N ALA A 227 59.26 8.90 14.36
CA ALA A 227 58.96 10.29 14.03
C ALA A 227 57.64 10.79 14.64
N THR A 228 56.68 9.88 14.88
CA THR A 228 55.38 10.20 15.49
C THR A 228 55.46 10.45 17.00
N GLU A 229 56.39 9.82 17.71
CA GLU A 229 56.53 10.01 19.17
C GLU A 229 57.22 11.33 19.55
N GLU A 230 58.06 11.88 18.68
CA GLU A 230 58.73 13.16 18.92
C GLU A 230 57.79 14.37 18.79
N TRP A 231 56.75 14.27 17.95
CA TRP A 231 55.74 15.33 17.79
C TRP A 231 54.86 15.49 19.05
N TYR A 232 54.51 14.39 19.73
CA TYR A 232 53.64 14.43 20.92
C TYR A 232 54.31 15.05 22.16
N LYS A 233 55.64 15.03 22.27
CA LYS A 233 56.35 15.63 23.41
C LYS A 233 56.54 17.14 23.32
N GLN A 234 56.25 17.76 22.16
CA GLN A 234 56.45 19.19 21.95
C GLN A 234 55.25 20.07 22.33
N THR A 235 54.09 19.49 22.62
CA THR A 235 52.83 20.24 22.84
C THR A 235 52.38 20.33 24.30
N GLU A 236 53.15 19.78 25.24
CA GLU A 236 52.85 19.90 26.68
C GLU A 236 53.80 20.90 27.36
N LYS A 237 53.48 22.19 27.24
CA LYS A 237 53.91 23.25 28.17
C LYS A 237 52.90 24.39 28.19
#